data_AF-A0A525VTV8-F1
#
_entry.id   AF-A0A525VTV8-F1
#
_cell.length_a   1.000
_cell.length_b   1.000
_cell.length_c   1.000
_cell.angle_alpha   90.00
_cell.angle_beta   90.00
_cell.angle_gamma   90.00
#
_symmetry.space_group_name_H-M   'P 1'
#
loop_
_entity.id
_entity.type
_entity.pdbx_description
1 polymer ?
#
loop_
_entity_poly.entity_id
_entity_poly.type
_entity_poly.pdbx_seq_one_letter_code
_entity_poly.pdbx_strand_id
1 'polypeptide(L)'
;MESLMDTLVDRRANKNAGRIPFPAPTYAQVRCFFGGLVRAMYRLEVVGADRLPVTGPMVIAPNHDSVLDGIILGAAISRELRFLGKAELWQSRLLG
;
A
#
# COMPACT_ATOMS: atom_id res chain seq x y z
N MET A 1 -26.88 -2.35 -22.78
CA MET A 1 -25.63 -1.73 -22.26
C MET A 1 -25.66 -1.60 -20.73
N GLU A 2 -26.85 -1.44 -20.11
CA GLU A 2 -27.03 -1.46 -18.65
C GLU A 2 -26.64 -2.79 -17.99
N SER A 3 -26.99 -3.93 -18.59
CA SER A 3 -26.67 -5.27 -18.06
C SER A 3 -25.17 -5.52 -17.85
N LEU A 4 -24.29 -4.94 -18.68
CA LEU A 4 -22.84 -5.09 -18.52
C LEU A 4 -22.32 -4.21 -17.37
N MET A 5 -22.87 -3.01 -17.20
CA MET A 5 -22.53 -2.12 -16.09
C MET A 5 -23.01 -2.70 -14.76
N ASP A 6 -24.23 -3.25 -14.70
CA ASP A 6 -24.74 -3.93 -13.50
C ASP A 6 -23.92 -5.17 -13.15
N THR A 7 -23.48 -5.94 -14.15
CA THR A 7 -22.62 -7.11 -13.94
C THR A 7 -21.20 -6.72 -13.46
N LEU A 8 -20.68 -5.55 -13.87
CA LEU A 8 -19.39 -5.03 -13.42
C LEU A 8 -19.48 -4.41 -12.02
N VAL A 9 -20.64 -3.84 -11.65
CA VAL A 9 -20.92 -3.31 -10.31
C VAL A 9 -21.11 -4.45 -9.31
N ASP A 10 -21.81 -5.51 -9.68
CA ASP A 10 -22.12 -6.64 -8.79
C ASP A 10 -20.89 -7.53 -8.49
N ARG A 11 -19.92 -7.62 -9.40
CA ARG A 11 -18.67 -8.38 -9.18
C ARG A 11 -17.66 -7.72 -8.24
N ARG A 12 -17.92 -6.51 -7.71
CA ARG A 12 -16.89 -5.71 -7.01
C ARG A 12 -16.85 -5.86 -5.48
N ALA A 13 -17.80 -6.56 -4.86
CA ALA A 13 -17.76 -6.75 -3.41
C ALA A 13 -17.13 -8.11 -3.06
N ASN A 14 -15.80 -8.15 -2.94
CA ASN A 14 -15.14 -9.23 -2.22
C ASN A 14 -15.73 -9.26 -0.79
N LYS A 15 -16.46 -10.31 -0.42
CA LYS A 15 -17.06 -10.47 0.92
C LYS A 15 -16.00 -10.53 2.05
N ASN A 16 -14.72 -10.65 1.69
CA ASN A 16 -13.57 -10.55 2.58
C ASN A 16 -12.92 -9.16 2.64
N ALA A 17 -13.51 -8.11 2.03
CA ALA A 17 -12.96 -6.75 1.92
C ALA A 17 -12.70 -6.02 3.27
N GLY A 18 -13.00 -6.64 4.42
CA GLY A 18 -12.83 -6.05 5.74
C GLY A 18 -11.80 -6.75 6.65
N ARG A 19 -11.17 -7.85 6.24
CA ARG A 19 -10.20 -8.56 7.09
C ARG A 19 -8.78 -8.11 6.77
N ILE A 20 -8.24 -7.23 7.60
CA ILE A 20 -6.81 -6.92 7.61
C ILE A 20 -6.12 -8.15 8.22
N PRO A 21 -5.31 -8.92 7.48
CA PRO A 21 -4.75 -10.17 7.98
C PRO A 21 -3.64 -9.95 9.03
N PHE A 22 -3.13 -8.73 9.15
CA PHE A 22 -2.04 -8.38 10.04
C PHE A 22 -2.47 -7.34 11.09
N PRO A 23 -2.08 -7.50 12.36
CA PRO A 23 -2.38 -6.52 13.39
C PRO A 23 -1.52 -5.26 13.17
N ALA A 24 -2.08 -4.08 13.47
CA ALA A 24 -1.42 -2.77 13.27
C ALA A 24 0.02 -2.66 13.85
N PRO A 25 0.37 -3.28 14.99
CA PRO A 25 1.73 -3.27 15.51
C PRO A 25 2.75 -3.91 14.55
N THR A 26 2.37 -4.98 13.84
CA THR A 26 3.25 -5.67 12.89
C THR A 26 3.61 -4.76 11.72
N TYR A 27 2.63 -4.03 11.18
CA TYR A 27 2.89 -3.05 10.13
C TYR A 27 3.83 -1.94 10.61
N ALA A 28 3.58 -1.38 11.81
CA ALA A 28 4.41 -0.32 12.38
C ALA A 28 5.86 -0.76 12.59
N GLN A 29 6.09 -1.99 13.05
CA GLN A 29 7.42 -2.57 13.24
C GLN A 29 8.18 -2.71 11.91
N VAL A 30 7.54 -3.32 10.90
CA VAL A 30 8.11 -3.49 9.55
C VAL A 30 8.42 -2.13 8.95
N ARG A 31 7.49 -1.17 9.03
CA ARG A 31 7.68 0.20 8.55
C ARG A 31 8.85 0.90 9.24
N CYS A 32 8.99 0.77 10.55
CA CYS A 32 10.11 1.37 11.29
C CYS A 32 11.45 0.78 10.86
N PHE A 33 11.54 -0.55 10.76
CA PHE A 33 12.76 -1.23 10.35
C PHE A 33 13.20 -0.83 8.94
N PHE A 34 12.32 -1.01 7.95
CA PHE A 34 12.64 -0.64 6.56
C PHE A 34 12.76 0.86 6.36
N GLY A 35 11.99 1.67 7.11
CA GLY A 35 12.11 3.12 7.08
C GLY A 35 13.44 3.64 7.63
N GLY A 36 14.01 2.97 8.62
CA GLY A 36 15.38 3.23 9.07
C GLY A 36 16.41 2.84 8.01
N LEU A 37 16.26 1.64 7.43
CA LEU A 37 17.16 1.15 6.38
C LEU A 37 17.18 2.07 5.15
N VAL A 38 16.01 2.50 4.67
CA VAL A 38 15.91 3.43 3.54
C VAL A 38 16.58 4.76 3.84
N ARG A 39 16.37 5.33 5.04
CA ARG A 39 17.01 6.60 5.43
C ARG A 39 18.53 6.48 5.61
N ALA A 40 19.02 5.29 5.96
CA ALA A 40 20.46 5.04 6.09
C ALA A 40 21.14 4.83 4.73
N MET A 41 20.47 4.13 3.81
CA MET A 41 21.02 3.82 2.49
C MET A 41 20.81 4.92 1.46
N TYR A 42 19.72 5.68 1.58
CA TYR A 42 19.29 6.70 0.62
C TYR A 42 19.13 8.05 1.32
N ARG A 43 19.41 9.12 0.58
CA ARG A 43 19.11 10.50 1.00
C ARG A 43 17.64 10.83 0.74
N LEU A 44 16.73 10.10 1.40
CA LEU A 44 15.30 10.26 1.21
C LEU A 44 14.83 11.64 1.70
N GLU A 45 14.31 12.46 0.78
CA GLU A 45 13.64 13.72 1.09
C GLU A 45 12.14 13.58 0.83
N VAL A 46 11.31 14.03 1.78
CA VAL A 46 9.85 14.01 1.66
C VAL A 46 9.36 15.45 1.67
N VAL A 47 8.87 15.91 0.53
CA VAL A 47 8.34 17.26 0.36
C VAL A 47 6.80 17.21 0.39
N GLY A 48 6.18 18.08 1.18
CA GLY A 48 4.71 18.20 1.23
C GLY A 48 4.00 17.09 2.01
N ALA A 49 4.65 16.50 3.02
CA ALA A 49 4.05 15.46 3.86
C ALA A 49 2.76 15.93 4.57
N ASP A 50 2.64 17.22 4.83
CA ASP A 50 1.49 17.92 5.39
C ASP A 50 0.25 17.92 4.47
N ARG A 51 0.43 17.66 3.16
CA ARG A 51 -0.66 17.60 2.19
C ARG A 51 -1.46 16.30 2.27
N LEU A 52 -0.96 15.30 3.02
CA LEU A 52 -1.64 14.03 3.18
C LEU A 52 -2.89 14.21 4.07
N PRO A 53 -4.09 13.77 3.62
CA PRO A 53 -5.28 13.78 4.46
C PRO A 53 -5.04 12.97 5.73
N VAL A 54 -5.26 13.58 6.89
CA VAL A 54 -5.11 12.94 8.21
C VAL A 54 -6.12 11.81 8.39
N THR A 55 -7.33 12.00 7.89
CA THR A 55 -8.45 11.06 8.00
C THR A 55 -9.11 10.82 6.65
N GLY A 56 -9.89 9.75 6.57
CA GLY A 56 -10.67 9.41 5.38
C GLY A 56 -9.89 8.61 4.32
N PRO A 57 -10.62 8.09 3.30
CA PRO A 57 -10.02 7.28 2.24
C PRO A 57 -9.12 8.14 1.34
N MET A 58 -8.03 7.53 0.87
CA MET A 58 -7.08 8.15 -0.07
C MET A 58 -6.50 7.06 -0.97
N VAL A 59 -6.23 7.42 -2.22
CA VAL A 59 -5.44 6.60 -3.15
C VAL A 59 -4.13 7.34 -3.43
N ILE A 60 -3.01 6.65 -3.29
CA ILE A 60 -1.69 7.16 -3.68
C ILE A 60 -1.36 6.54 -5.03
N ALA A 61 -1.05 7.39 -6.02
CA ALA A 61 -0.70 6.99 -7.37
C ALA A 61 0.72 7.47 -7.68
N PRO A 62 1.76 6.74 -7.21
CA PRO A 62 3.14 7.07 -7.52
C PRO A 62 3.46 6.78 -8.98
N ASN A 63 4.49 7.43 -9.52
CA ASN A 63 5.19 6.89 -10.67
C ASN A 63 5.80 5.53 -10.26
N HIS A 64 5.68 4.52 -11.12
CA HIS A 64 6.19 3.18 -10.84
C HIS A 64 7.45 2.93 -11.67
N ASP A 65 8.61 3.16 -11.06
CA ASP A 65 9.91 2.97 -11.71
C ASP A 65 10.55 1.64 -11.28
N SER A 66 10.28 1.19 -10.04
CA SER A 66 10.97 0.03 -9.48
C SER A 66 10.11 -0.79 -8.53
N VAL A 67 10.50 -2.04 -8.27
CA VAL A 67 9.87 -2.87 -7.23
C VAL A 67 10.09 -2.27 -5.82
N LEU A 68 11.14 -1.47 -5.65
CA LEU A 68 11.50 -0.83 -4.38
C LEU A 68 10.51 0.28 -3.99
N ASP A 69 9.66 0.74 -4.92
CA ASP A 69 8.69 1.81 -4.71
C ASP A 69 7.78 1.51 -3.50
N GLY A 70 7.39 0.25 -3.31
CA GLY A 70 6.58 -0.15 -2.15
C GLY A 70 7.27 0.09 -0.80
N ILE A 71 8.58 -0.17 -0.72
CA ILE A 71 9.38 0.03 0.50
C ILE A 71 9.63 1.52 0.73
N ILE A 72 9.98 2.27 -0.32
CA ILE A 72 10.22 3.71 -0.24
C ILE A 72 8.94 4.45 0.17
N LEU A 73 7.81 4.11 -0.43
CA LEU A 73 6.51 4.70 -0.06
C LEU A 73 6.12 4.36 1.38
N GLY A 74 6.36 3.13 1.83
CA GLY A 74 6.17 2.75 3.24
C GLY A 74 7.03 3.59 4.20
N ALA A 75 8.25 3.96 3.80
CA ALA A 75 9.15 4.78 4.60
C ALA A 75 8.77 6.28 4.61
N ALA A 76 8.22 6.78 3.49
CA ALA A 76 7.88 8.18 3.27
C ALA A 76 6.49 8.56 3.79
N ILE A 77 5.50 7.66 3.69
CA ILE A 77 4.12 7.93 4.07
C ILE A 77 3.88 7.53 5.53
N SER A 78 3.34 8.45 6.32
CA SER A 78 3.04 8.25 7.74
C SER A 78 1.84 7.32 7.99
N ARG A 79 0.94 7.22 7.02
CA ARG A 79 -0.26 6.38 7.06
C ARG A 79 0.05 4.95 6.61
N GLU A 80 -0.69 4.02 7.17
CA GLU A 80 -0.63 2.62 6.72
C GLU A 80 -1.10 2.48 5.27
N LEU A 81 -0.25 1.86 4.45
CA LEU A 81 -0.48 1.66 3.03
C LEU A 81 -1.06 0.27 2.73
N ARG A 82 -1.87 0.21 1.67
CA ARG A 82 -2.37 -1.02 1.06
C ARG A 82 -2.01 -0.98 -0.40
N PHE A 83 -1.15 -1.90 -0.84
CA PHE A 83 -0.68 -1.94 -2.22
C PHE A 83 -1.58 -2.86 -3.05
N LEU A 84 -1.87 -2.42 -4.26
CA LEU A 84 -2.40 -3.30 -5.29
C LEU A 84 -1.20 -4.03 -5.91
N GLY A 85 -1.08 -5.33 -5.65
CA GLY A 85 -0.06 -6.16 -6.25
C GLY A 85 -0.66 -7.27 -7.11
N LYS A 86 0.15 -7.73 -8.06
CA LYS A 86 -0.18 -8.83 -8.95
C LYS A 86 -0.39 -10.12 -8.15
N ALA A 87 -1.41 -10.92 -8.45
CA ALA A 87 -1.75 -12.10 -7.65
C ALA A 87 -0.59 -13.11 -7.52
N GLU A 88 0.29 -13.19 -8.50
CA GLU A 88 1.44 -14.10 -8.52
C GLU A 88 2.49 -13.79 -7.45
N LEU A 89 2.62 -12.54 -7.02
CA LEU A 89 3.53 -12.17 -5.94
C LEU A 89 3.12 -12.85 -4.61
N TRP A 90 1.83 -13.19 -4.44
CA TRP A 90 1.27 -13.84 -3.25
C TRP A 90 1.48 -15.37 -3.29
N GLN A 91 2.03 -15.90 -4.38
CA GLN A 91 2.45 -17.30 -4.47
C GLN A 91 3.91 -17.46 -4.01
N SER A 92 4.65 -16.36 -3.85
CA SER A 92 6.04 -16.42 -3.39
C SER A 92 6.08 -16.60 -1.88
N ARG A 93 6.86 -17.59 -1.41
CA ARG A 93 7.00 -17.94 0.02
C ARG A 93 7.47 -16.78 0.92
N LEU A 94 8.02 -15.73 0.34
CA LEU A 94 8.52 -14.55 1.04
C LEU A 94 7.46 -13.46 1.20
N LEU A 95 6.45 -13.41 0.32
CA LEU A 95 5.43 -12.35 0.29
C LEU A 95 4.01 -12.88 0.55
N GLY A 96 3.80 -14.21 0.50
CA GLY A 96 2.52 -14.89 0.71
C GLY A 96 2.69 -16.22 1.43
#